data_AF-A0A075JTA2-F1
#
_entry.id   AF-A0A075JTA2-F1
#
_cell.length_a   1.000
_cell.length_b   1.000
_cell.length_c   1.000
_cell.angle_alpha   90.00
_cell.angle_beta   90.00
_cell.angle_gamma   90.00
#
_symmetry.space_group_name_H-M   'P 1'
#
loop_
_entity.id
_entity.type
_entity.pdbx_description
1 polymer ?
#
loop_
_entity_poly.entity_id
_entity_poly.type
_entity_poly.pdbx_seq_one_letter_code
_entity_poly.pdbx_strand_id
1 'polypeptide(L)'
;MKKLIFIILTIILIILGIIYLTLTPDQDQIHLTEDKVENYLLNQKNYKKSDIKSIIGNYNAKDVGNPAISAYTADVVFKDEPNVTYSYFIEQETDQVVQGGISSPKDNNFHAEE
;
A
#
# COMPACT_ATOMS: atom_id res chain seq x y z
N MET A 1 22.46 37.56 -14.20
CA MET A 1 21.05 37.18 -14.51
C MET A 1 20.96 35.85 -15.25
N LYS A 2 21.49 35.68 -16.48
CA LYS A 2 21.44 34.39 -17.22
C LYS A 2 22.01 33.18 -16.45
N LYS A 3 23.15 33.34 -15.76
CA LYS A 3 23.76 32.28 -14.94
C LYS A 3 22.89 31.85 -13.74
N LEU A 4 22.16 32.80 -13.12
CA LEU A 4 21.22 32.52 -12.04
C LEU A 4 20.00 31.74 -12.55
N ILE A 5 19.50 32.08 -13.74
CA ILE A 5 18.40 31.35 -14.39
C ILE A 5 18.80 29.89 -14.66
N PHE A 6 20.02 29.64 -15.15
CA PHE A 6 20.51 28.27 -15.35
C PHE A 6 20.62 27.49 -14.04
N ILE A 7 21.12 28.11 -12.96
CA ILE A 7 21.20 27.45 -11.65
C ILE A 7 19.80 27.08 -11.14
N ILE A 8 18.84 28.01 -11.22
CA ILE A 8 17.46 27.77 -10.80
C ILE A 8 16.83 26.63 -11.64
N LEU A 9 17.04 26.64 -12.96
CA LEU A 9 16.52 25.60 -13.85
C LEU A 9 17.09 24.21 -13.50
N THR A 10 18.39 24.13 -13.20
CA THR A 10 19.02 22.87 -12.77
C THR A 10 18.45 22.37 -11.44
N ILE A 11 18.24 23.26 -10.47
CA ILE A 11 17.63 22.89 -9.18
C ILE A 11 16.20 22.38 -9.38
N ILE A 12 15.41 23.03 -10.23
CA ILE A 12 14.04 22.59 -10.56
C ILE A 12 14.08 21.18 -11.20
N LEU A 13 14.99 20.94 -12.14
CA LEU A 13 15.15 19.61 -12.76
C LEU A 13 15.52 18.53 -11.74
N ILE A 14 16.39 18.83 -10.78
CA ILE A 14 16.75 17.89 -9.71
C ILE A 14 15.53 17.59 -8.83
N ILE A 15 14.78 18.62 -8.42
CA ILE A 15 13.57 18.44 -7.60
C ILE A 15 12.53 17.59 -8.35
N LEU A 16 12.29 17.87 -9.64
CA LEU A 16 11.38 17.08 -10.47
C LEU A 16 11.86 15.63 -10.62
N GLY A 17 13.16 15.41 -10.75
CA GLY A 17 13.74 14.06 -10.80
C GLY A 17 13.51 13.28 -9.51
N ILE A 18 13.68 13.92 -8.35
CA ILE A 18 13.40 13.31 -7.04
C ILE A 18 11.91 12.98 -6.90
N ILE A 19 11.02 13.93 -7.23
CA ILE A 19 9.56 13.73 -7.20
C ILE A 19 9.15 12.57 -8.12
N TYR A 20 9.72 12.49 -9.32
CA TYR A 20 9.43 11.40 -10.24
C TYR A 20 9.80 10.04 -9.64
N LEU A 21 10.98 9.92 -9.04
CA LEU A 21 11.45 8.66 -8.44
C LEU A 21 10.64 8.23 -7.22
N THR A 22 10.10 9.17 -6.44
CA THR A 22 9.36 8.84 -5.20
C THR A 22 7.87 8.58 -5.41
N LEU A 23 7.26 9.12 -6.47
CA LEU A 23 5.84 8.93 -6.77
C LEU A 23 5.56 7.79 -7.75
N THR A 24 6.58 7.23 -8.41
CA THR A 24 6.38 6.06 -9.26
C THR A 24 6.35 4.77 -8.43
N PRO A 25 5.36 3.89 -8.62
CA PRO A 25 5.29 2.62 -7.92
C PRO A 25 6.49 1.74 -8.26
N ASP A 26 7.19 1.27 -7.24
CA ASP A 26 8.20 0.22 -7.36
C ASP A 26 7.51 -1.15 -7.38
N GLN A 27 7.59 -1.86 -8.51
CA GLN A 27 6.96 -3.17 -8.67
C GLN A 27 7.60 -4.21 -7.74
N ASP A 28 8.90 -4.09 -7.44
CA ASP A 28 9.57 -5.02 -6.54
C ASP A 28 9.03 -4.90 -5.12
N GLN A 29 8.70 -3.68 -4.69
CA GLN A 29 8.10 -3.42 -3.38
C GLN A 29 6.65 -3.90 -3.29
N ILE A 30 5.89 -3.81 -4.38
CA ILE A 30 4.54 -4.38 -4.47
C ILE A 30 4.61 -5.90 -4.27
N HIS A 31 5.45 -6.60 -5.05
CA HIS A 31 5.61 -8.05 -4.93
C HIS A 31 6.18 -8.48 -3.58
N LEU A 32 7.15 -7.73 -3.04
CA LEU A 32 7.67 -7.98 -1.70
C LEU A 32 6.55 -7.90 -0.65
N THR A 33 5.65 -6.92 -0.78
CA THR A 33 4.51 -6.75 0.14
C THR A 33 3.54 -7.91 0.03
N GLU A 34 3.22 -8.36 -1.20
CA GLU A 34 2.40 -9.55 -1.44
C GLU A 34 3.01 -10.79 -0.77
N ASP A 35 4.29 -11.05 -1.01
CA ASP A 35 5.00 -12.23 -0.49
C ASP A 35 5.07 -12.22 1.05
N LYS A 36 5.36 -11.07 1.66
CA LYS A 36 5.38 -10.96 3.14
C LYS A 36 4.01 -11.20 3.74
N VAL A 37 2.95 -10.67 3.11
CA VAL A 37 1.58 -10.88 3.57
C VAL A 37 1.15 -12.34 3.38
N GLU A 38 1.46 -12.97 2.25
CA GLU A 38 1.19 -14.41 2.04
C GLU A 38 1.90 -15.24 3.12
N ASN A 39 3.20 -15.01 3.32
CA ASN A 39 4.00 -15.71 4.32
C ASN A 39 3.46 -15.53 5.74
N TYR A 40 3.05 -14.31 6.10
CA TYR A 40 2.41 -14.03 7.38
C TYR A 40 1.11 -14.82 7.56
N LEU A 41 0.23 -14.81 6.55
CA LEU A 41 -1.05 -15.50 6.62
C LEU A 41 -0.87 -17.02 6.73
N LEU A 42 0.03 -17.60 5.94
CA LEU A 42 0.25 -19.04 5.91
C LEU A 42 0.97 -19.53 7.17
N ASN A 43 2.06 -18.86 7.55
CA ASN A 43 2.99 -19.40 8.56
C ASN A 43 2.76 -18.85 9.96
N GLN A 44 2.17 -17.65 10.11
CA GLN A 44 1.92 -17.05 11.42
C GLN A 44 0.44 -17.12 11.80
N LYS A 45 -0.47 -16.93 10.84
CA LYS A 45 -1.92 -17.03 11.06
C LYS A 45 -2.50 -18.41 10.78
N ASN A 46 -1.71 -19.35 10.25
CA ASN A 46 -2.11 -20.72 9.94
C ASN A 46 -3.28 -20.83 8.94
N TYR A 47 -3.47 -19.83 8.07
CA TYR A 47 -4.35 -19.99 6.92
C TYR A 47 -3.74 -21.00 5.95
N LYS A 48 -4.58 -21.75 5.23
CA LYS A 48 -4.11 -22.54 4.10
C LYS A 48 -4.17 -21.69 2.85
N LYS A 49 -3.29 -21.98 1.89
CA LYS A 49 -3.35 -21.36 0.55
C LYS A 49 -4.71 -21.59 -0.12
N SER A 50 -5.39 -22.69 0.21
CA SER A 50 -6.74 -22.97 -0.26
C SER A 50 -7.81 -22.01 0.26
N ASP A 51 -7.55 -21.31 1.36
CA ASP A 51 -8.54 -20.46 2.05
C ASP A 51 -8.48 -19.02 1.50
N ILE A 52 -7.38 -18.68 0.85
CA ILE A 52 -7.14 -17.37 0.24
C ILE A 52 -7.66 -17.39 -1.20
N LYS A 53 -8.51 -16.41 -1.54
CA LYS A 53 -9.02 -16.22 -2.89
C LYS A 53 -8.04 -15.40 -3.73
N SER A 54 -7.51 -14.32 -3.17
CA SER A 54 -6.53 -13.45 -3.83
C SER A 54 -5.74 -12.64 -2.81
N ILE A 55 -4.49 -12.32 -3.18
CA ILE A 55 -3.64 -11.30 -2.56
C ILE A 55 -3.22 -10.38 -3.70
N ILE A 56 -3.45 -9.07 -3.57
CA ILE A 56 -3.13 -8.08 -4.60
C ILE A 56 -2.37 -6.94 -3.93
N GLY A 57 -1.13 -6.72 -4.35
CA GLY A 57 -0.32 -5.61 -3.92
C GLY A 57 -0.78 -4.31 -4.57
N ASN A 58 -0.78 -3.24 -3.79
CA ASN A 58 -1.22 -1.92 -4.21
C ASN A 58 -0.18 -0.86 -3.85
N TYR A 59 -0.19 0.23 -4.60
CA TYR A 59 0.58 1.42 -4.29
C TYR A 59 -0.32 2.65 -4.25
N ASN A 60 -0.20 3.44 -3.19
CA ASN A 60 -0.87 4.72 -3.06
C ASN A 60 0.14 5.86 -2.85
N ALA A 61 0.37 6.65 -3.90
CA ALA A 61 1.26 7.81 -3.85
C ALA A 61 0.89 8.84 -2.76
N LYS A 62 -0.37 8.88 -2.32
CA LYS A 62 -0.83 9.79 -1.27
C LYS A 62 -0.30 9.43 0.12
N ASP A 63 0.08 8.17 0.32
CA ASP A 63 0.59 7.66 1.59
C ASP A 63 2.13 7.68 1.64
N VAL A 64 2.80 8.15 0.59
CA VAL A 64 4.27 8.33 0.57
C VAL A 64 4.68 9.35 1.63
N GLY A 65 5.55 8.93 2.54
CA GLY A 65 6.02 9.75 3.65
C GLY A 65 5.03 9.86 4.83
N ASN A 66 3.92 9.12 4.79
CA ASN A 66 3.03 8.99 5.95
C ASN A 66 3.65 8.03 6.97
N PRO A 67 3.91 8.45 8.22
CA PRO A 67 4.48 7.57 9.25
C PRO A 67 3.50 6.51 9.77
N ALA A 68 2.19 6.71 9.56
CA ALA A 68 1.16 5.82 10.10
C ALA A 68 0.76 4.69 9.14
N ILE A 69 0.98 4.86 7.83
CA ILE A 69 0.50 3.94 6.79
C ILE A 69 1.57 3.82 5.70
N SER A 70 1.88 2.60 5.28
CA SER A 70 2.77 2.37 4.14
C SER A 70 2.10 2.74 2.82
N ALA A 71 2.86 3.34 1.90
CA ALA A 71 2.42 3.55 0.52
C ALA A 71 2.23 2.24 -0.25
N TYR A 72 2.83 1.15 0.23
CA TYR A 72 2.67 -0.20 -0.31
C TYR A 72 1.82 -1.04 0.63
N THR A 73 0.71 -1.56 0.11
CA THR A 73 -0.24 -2.39 0.85
C THR A 73 -0.55 -3.66 0.07
N ALA A 74 -1.14 -4.66 0.72
CA ALA A 74 -1.71 -5.82 0.03
C ALA A 74 -3.14 -6.04 0.48
N ASP A 75 -4.03 -6.15 -0.50
CA ASP A 75 -5.44 -6.45 -0.30
C ASP A 75 -5.67 -7.95 -0.43
N VAL A 76 -6.26 -8.53 0.61
CA VAL A 76 -6.51 -9.96 0.73
C VAL A 76 -8.01 -10.20 0.74
N VAL A 77 -8.43 -11.16 -0.07
CA VAL A 77 -9.80 -11.68 -0.06
C VAL A 77 -9.74 -13.15 0.28
N PHE A 78 -10.51 -13.57 1.28
CA PHE A 78 -10.64 -14.97 1.67
C PHE A 78 -11.82 -15.63 0.94
N LYS A 79 -11.82 -16.96 0.84
CA LYS A 79 -12.85 -17.70 0.08
C LYS A 79 -14.18 -17.82 0.82
N ASP A 80 -14.14 -17.89 2.15
CA ASP A 80 -15.30 -17.90 3.04
C ASP A 80 -15.98 -16.52 3.11
N GLU A 81 -15.20 -15.45 2.97
CA GLU A 81 -15.66 -14.06 2.93
C GLU A 81 -15.32 -13.36 1.60
N PRO A 82 -15.88 -13.82 0.45
CA PRO A 82 -15.42 -13.40 -0.87
C PRO A 82 -15.76 -11.95 -1.25
N ASN A 83 -16.56 -11.28 -0.40
CA ASN A 83 -16.98 -9.90 -0.54
C ASN A 83 -16.27 -8.97 0.46
N VAL A 84 -15.38 -9.49 1.30
CA VAL A 84 -14.64 -8.68 2.27
C VAL A 84 -13.19 -8.58 1.80
N THR A 85 -12.68 -7.35 1.76
CA THR A 85 -11.29 -7.06 1.44
C THR A 85 -10.59 -6.56 2.69
N TYR A 86 -9.56 -7.30 3.09
CA TYR A 86 -8.68 -7.00 4.21
C TYR A 86 -7.41 -6.35 3.69
N SER A 87 -7.11 -5.13 4.13
CA SER A 87 -5.90 -4.43 3.68
C SER A 87 -4.80 -4.56 4.72
N TYR A 88 -3.62 -4.99 4.27
CA TYR A 88 -2.43 -5.21 5.08
C TYR A 88 -1.30 -4.30 4.61
N PHE A 89 -0.40 -3.96 5.53
CA PHE A 89 0.83 -3.24 5.21
C PHE A 89 1.97 -3.72 6.11
N ILE A 90 3.20 -3.40 5.72
CA ILE A 90 4.40 -3.67 6.52
C ILE A 90 4.73 -2.42 7.34
N GLU A 91 4.78 -2.55 8.66
CA GLU A 91 5.24 -1.49 9.55
C GLU A 91 6.76 -1.33 9.44
N GLN A 92 7.23 -0.11 9.10
CA GLN A 92 8.63 0.12 8.74
C GLN A 92 9.62 -0.12 9.89
N GLU A 93 9.22 0.15 11.14
CA GLU A 93 10.11 0.03 12.29
C GLU A 93 10.32 -1.41 12.75
N THR A 94 9.28 -2.24 12.65
CA THR A 94 9.27 -3.60 13.19
C THR A 94 9.40 -4.67 12.11
N ASP A 95 9.25 -4.28 10.84
CA ASP A 95 9.10 -5.17 9.68
C ASP A 95 7.95 -6.19 9.83
N GLN A 96 6.93 -5.84 10.62
CA GLN A 96 5.78 -6.69 10.88
C GLN A 96 4.62 -6.39 9.93
N VAL A 97 3.88 -7.44 9.57
CA VAL A 97 2.64 -7.32 8.82
C VAL A 97 1.51 -6.90 9.76
N VAL A 98 0.88 -5.76 9.46
CA VAL A 98 -0.22 -5.15 10.20
C VAL A 98 -1.46 -5.10 9.31
N GLN A 99 -2.62 -5.42 9.88
CA GLN A 99 -3.91 -5.23 9.22
C GLN A 99 -4.36 -3.78 9.43
N GLY A 100 -4.44 -3.00 8.36
CA GLY A 100 -4.77 -1.57 8.40
C GLY A 100 -6.25 -1.27 8.18
N GLY A 101 -7.00 -2.18 7.56
CA GLY A 101 -8.40 -1.91 7.25
C GLY A 101 -9.18 -3.13 6.80
N ILE A 102 -10.49 -2.98 6.85
CA ILE A 102 -11.47 -3.93 6.32
C ILE A 102 -12.45 -3.11 5.49
N SER A 103 -12.73 -3.56 4.28
CA SER A 103 -13.78 -3.00 3.46
C SER A 103 -14.71 -4.12 3.00
N SER A 104 -16.00 -3.89 3.16
CA SER A 104 -17.07 -4.74 2.63
C SER A 104 -17.99 -3.84 1.82
N PRO A 105 -18.67 -4.35 0.77
CA PRO A 105 -19.79 -3.65 0.16
C PRO A 105 -20.72 -3.16 1.27
N LYS A 106 -20.89 -1.83 1.37
CA LYS A 106 -21.85 -1.26 2.31
C LYS A 106 -23.22 -1.85 2.00
N ASP A 107 -23.88 -2.41 3.00
CA ASP A 107 -25.34 -2.41 3.02
C ASP A 107 -25.76 -0.94 2.84
N ASN A 108 -26.54 -0.63 1.81
CA ASN A 108 -26.88 0.73 1.40
C ASN A 108 -27.77 1.51 2.40
N ASN A 109 -27.79 1.12 3.68
CA ASN A 109 -28.53 1.80 4.74
C ASN A 109 -27.62 2.81 5.44
N PHE A 110 -27.36 3.92 4.74
CA PHE A 110 -26.98 5.18 5.39
C PHE A 110 -28.10 5.58 6.36
N HIS A 111 -27.90 5.39 7.67
CA HIS A 111 -28.54 6.26 8.64
C HIS A 111 -27.79 7.59 8.59
N ALA A 112 -28.37 8.55 7.87
CA ALA A 112 -28.10 9.95 8.12
C ALA A 112 -28.59 10.23 9.55
N GLU A 113 -27.67 10.45 10.47
CA GLU A 113 -28.01 11.04 11.76
C GLU A 113 -28.07 12.56 11.59
N GLU A 114 -29.21 13.12 12.00
CA GLU A 114 -29.59 14.53 12.02
C GLU A 114 -28.78 15.36 13.04
#